data_AF-A0A969J4H9-F1
#
_entry.id   AF-A0A969J4H9-F1
#
_cell.length_a   1.000
_cell.length_b   1.000
_cell.length_c   1.000
_cell.angle_alpha   90.00
_cell.angle_beta   90.00
_cell.angle_gamma   90.00
#
_symmetry.space_group_name_H-M   'P 1'
#
loop_
_entity.id
_entity.type
_entity.pdbx_description
1 polymer ?
#
loop_
_entity_poly.entity_id
_entity_poly.type
_entity_poly.pdbx_seq_one_letter_code
_entity_poly.pdbx_strand_id
1 'polypeptide(L)'
;MPRPKKGTKIVCFYLTPELHKRLKMRTVEDETSIQDWMFELVEQSLEEISDDIDNGDNEIALECWRKIAQGEMPKPQEMSMLCAALGMTNHQDLEAKLKGILSKGKSTSGS
;
A
#
# COMPACT_ATOMS: atom_id res chain seq x y z
N MET A 1 -0.66 21.27 -24.77
CA MET A 1 -0.68 20.16 -23.81
C MET A 1 -1.82 19.21 -24.18
N PRO A 2 -1.55 17.92 -24.46
CA PRO A 2 -2.60 16.96 -24.75
C PRO A 2 -3.49 16.78 -23.52
N ARG A 3 -4.82 16.75 -23.73
CA ARG A 3 -5.78 16.59 -22.64
C ARG A 3 -5.76 15.14 -22.15
N PRO A 4 -5.73 14.90 -20.83
CA PRO A 4 -5.82 13.54 -20.30
C PRO A 4 -7.16 12.90 -20.69
N LYS A 5 -7.11 11.65 -21.17
CA LYS A 5 -8.31 10.85 -21.43
C LYS A 5 -9.00 10.55 -20.09
N LYS A 6 -10.34 10.41 -20.10
CA LYS A 6 -11.13 9.99 -18.92
C LYS A 6 -10.46 8.78 -18.26
N GLY A 7 -10.07 8.92 -16.99
CA GLY A 7 -9.36 7.88 -16.21
C GLY A 7 -7.88 8.15 -15.96
N THR A 8 -7.25 9.11 -16.66
CA THR A 8 -5.86 9.48 -16.42
C THR A 8 -5.75 10.27 -15.11
N LYS A 9 -5.08 9.70 -14.11
CA LYS A 9 -4.74 10.42 -12.87
C LYS A 9 -3.41 11.15 -13.08
N ILE A 10 -3.39 12.45 -12.84
CA ILE A 10 -2.16 13.24 -12.83
C ILE A 10 -1.57 13.14 -11.43
N VAL A 11 -0.31 12.72 -11.34
CA VAL A 11 0.46 12.69 -10.09
C VAL A 11 1.57 13.73 -10.20
N CYS A 12 1.62 14.65 -9.24
CA CYS A 12 2.62 15.71 -9.18
C CYS A 12 3.60 15.41 -8.06
N PHE A 13 4.90 15.47 -8.35
CA PHE A 13 5.97 15.30 -7.37
C PHE A 13 6.71 16.63 -7.17
N TYR A 14 6.98 16.95 -5.91
CA TYR A 14 7.92 18.02 -5.58
C TYR A 14 9.32 17.44 -5.50
N LEU A 15 10.19 17.90 -6.41
CA LEU A 15 11.59 17.51 -6.44
C LEU A 15 12.44 18.65 -5.90
N THR A 16 13.44 18.34 -5.08
CA THR A 16 14.45 19.33 -4.70
C THR A 16 15.26 19.75 -5.93
N PRO A 17 15.82 20.97 -5.96
CA PRO A 17 16.63 21.45 -7.09
C PRO A 17 17.79 20.51 -7.44
N GLU A 18 18.45 19.93 -6.42
CA GLU A 18 19.54 18.98 -6.58
C GLU A 18 19.07 17.68 -7.24
N LEU A 19 17.93 17.14 -6.79
CA LEU A 19 17.36 15.92 -7.35
C LEU A 19 16.90 16.14 -8.80
N HIS A 20 16.27 17.27 -9.08
CA HIS A 20 15.85 17.63 -10.43
C HIS A 20 17.04 17.79 -11.38
N LYS A 21 18.17 18.36 -10.91
CA LYS A 21 19.41 18.46 -11.70
C LYS A 21 19.98 17.08 -12.02
N ARG A 22 20.02 16.17 -11.04
CA ARG A 22 20.49 14.79 -11.24
C ARG A 22 19.61 14.02 -12.22
N LEU A 23 18.29 14.16 -12.10
CA LEU A 23 17.34 13.53 -13.02
C LEU A 23 17.55 14.02 -14.46
N LYS A 24 17.70 15.33 -14.65
CA LYS A 24 18.00 15.91 -15.97
C LYS A 24 19.26 15.34 -16.62
N MET A 25 20.34 15.21 -15.84
CA MET A 25 21.59 14.65 -16.36
C MET A 25 21.40 13.21 -16.83
N ARG A 26 20.75 12.38 -15.99
CA ARG A 26 20.50 10.97 -16.29
C ARG A 26 19.61 10.78 -17.52
N THR A 27 18.53 11.55 -17.62
CA THR A 27 17.61 11.45 -18.77
C THR A 27 18.24 11.93 -20.09
N VAL A 28 19.24 12.82 -20.01
CA VAL A 28 20.02 13.23 -21.18
C VAL A 28 20.97 12.12 -21.63
N GLU A 29 21.58 11.40 -20.68
CA GLU A 29 22.43 10.24 -20.97
C GLU A 29 21.64 9.07 -21.58
N ASP A 30 20.43 8.83 -21.09
CA ASP A 30 19.57 7.73 -21.54
C ASP A 30 18.68 8.09 -22.77
N GLU A 31 18.81 9.32 -23.30
CA GLU A 31 17.94 9.87 -24.37
C GLU A 31 16.42 9.76 -24.09
N THR A 32 16.03 9.76 -22.81
CA THR A 32 14.64 9.64 -22.37
C THR A 32 14.09 10.96 -21.83
N SER A 33 12.78 11.07 -21.67
CA SER A 33 12.20 12.18 -20.92
C SER A 33 12.13 11.86 -19.42
N ILE A 34 12.18 12.89 -18.57
CA ILE A 34 11.96 12.74 -17.11
C ILE A 34 10.62 12.06 -16.83
N GLN A 35 9.61 12.33 -17.65
CA GLN A 35 8.30 11.70 -17.51
C GLN A 35 8.36 10.21 -17.79
N ASP A 36 8.98 9.79 -18.89
CA ASP A 36 9.07 8.38 -19.28
C ASP A 36 9.94 7.61 -18.29
N TRP A 37 11.07 8.19 -17.87
CA TRP A 37 11.93 7.61 -16.83
C TRP A 37 11.19 7.41 -15.50
N MET A 38 10.35 8.38 -15.10
CA MET A 38 9.53 8.24 -13.89
C MET A 38 8.46 7.16 -14.04
N PHE A 39 7.90 6.97 -15.23
CA PHE A 39 6.95 5.87 -15.49
C PHE A 39 7.65 4.52 -15.38
N GLU A 40 8.80 4.35 -16.03
CA GLU A 40 9.59 3.11 -15.95
C GLU A 40 9.99 2.80 -14.51
N LEU A 41 10.41 3.80 -13.73
CA LEU A 41 10.74 3.61 -12.32
C LEU A 41 9.52 3.17 -11.50
N VAL A 42 8.36 3.76 -11.76
CA VAL A 42 7.11 3.38 -11.07
C VAL A 42 6.69 1.97 -11.46
N GLU A 43 6.79 1.60 -12.73
CA GLU A 43 6.49 0.25 -13.20
C GLU A 43 7.46 -0.78 -12.58
N GLN A 44 8.76 -0.51 -12.58
CA GLN A 44 9.76 -1.36 -11.92
C GLN A 44 9.53 -1.46 -10.42
N SER A 45 9.23 -0.35 -9.74
CA SER A 45 8.91 -0.38 -8.32
C SER A 45 7.63 -1.15 -8.03
N LEU A 46 6.64 -1.09 -8.94
CA LEU A 46 5.41 -1.87 -8.82
C LEU A 46 5.65 -3.36 -9.09
N GLU A 47 6.54 -3.71 -10.03
CA GLU A 47 6.96 -5.09 -10.27
C GLU A 47 7.79 -5.63 -9.10
N GLU A 48 8.74 -4.88 -8.57
CA GLU A 48 9.49 -5.24 -7.35
C GLU A 48 8.56 -5.39 -6.15
N ILE A 49 7.62 -4.46 -5.96
CA ILE A 49 6.58 -4.60 -4.93
C ILE A 49 5.71 -5.82 -5.23
N SER A 50 5.39 -6.12 -6.49
CA SER A 50 4.58 -7.28 -6.86
C SER A 50 5.32 -8.60 -6.64
N ASP A 51 6.63 -8.63 -6.86
CA ASP A 51 7.50 -9.79 -6.67
C ASP A 51 7.84 -10.00 -5.18
N ASP A 52 7.97 -8.93 -4.39
CA ASP A 52 7.96 -8.99 -2.91
C ASP A 52 6.54 -9.29 -2.36
N ILE A 53 5.50 -9.15 -3.18
CA ILE A 53 4.11 -9.57 -2.90
C ILE A 53 3.83 -10.98 -3.46
N ASP A 54 4.85 -11.80 -3.69
CA ASP A 54 4.62 -13.25 -3.66
C ASP A 54 4.56 -13.68 -2.19
N ASN A 55 3.37 -13.87 -1.60
CA ASN A 55 3.12 -14.76 -0.45
C ASN A 55 1.66 -14.68 0.02
N GLY A 56 1.01 -15.84 0.15
CA GLY A 56 -0.38 -16.01 0.62
C GLY A 56 -0.74 -15.35 1.97
N ASP A 57 0.24 -14.80 2.68
CA ASP A 57 0.08 -13.99 3.89
C ASP A 57 -0.75 -12.70 3.65
N ASN A 58 -0.67 -12.09 2.47
CA ASN A 58 -1.48 -10.90 2.14
C ASN A 58 -2.95 -11.24 1.87
N GLU A 59 -3.24 -12.38 1.24
CA GLU A 59 -4.63 -12.86 1.09
C GLU A 59 -5.25 -13.20 2.45
N ILE A 60 -4.47 -13.81 3.35
CA ILE A 60 -4.90 -14.10 4.72
C ILE A 60 -5.16 -12.80 5.49
N ALA A 61 -4.30 -11.79 5.32
CA ALA A 61 -4.50 -10.49 5.95
C ALA A 61 -5.79 -9.82 5.44
N LEU A 62 -6.03 -9.83 4.13
CA LEU A 62 -7.26 -9.29 3.53
C LEU A 62 -8.52 -10.04 3.98
N GLU A 63 -8.45 -11.36 4.11
CA GLU A 63 -9.57 -12.16 4.63
C GLU A 63 -9.86 -11.83 6.10
N CYS A 64 -8.83 -11.68 6.92
CA CYS A 64 -8.98 -11.23 8.31
C CYS A 64 -9.63 -9.85 8.40
N TRP A 65 -9.18 -8.89 7.58
CA TRP A 65 -9.80 -7.56 7.51
C TRP A 65 -11.26 -7.61 7.09
N ARG A 66 -11.62 -8.52 6.17
CA ARG A 66 -13.02 -8.73 5.75
C ARG A 66 -13.87 -9.27 6.90
N LYS A 67 -13.38 -10.24 7.68
CA LYS A 67 -14.07 -10.77 8.89
C LYS A 67 -14.29 -9.68 9.93
N ILE A 68 -13.26 -8.88 10.20
CA ILE A 68 -13.34 -7.75 11.15
C ILE A 68 -14.38 -6.71 10.67
N ALA A 69 -14.42 -6.40 9.37
CA ALA A 69 -15.41 -5.50 8.80
C ALA A 69 -16.84 -6.04 8.89
N GLN A 70 -17.01 -7.36 8.92
CA GLN A 70 -18.29 -8.04 9.16
C GLN A 70 -18.62 -8.18 10.65
N GLY A 71 -17.74 -7.72 11.55
CA GLY A 71 -17.93 -7.79 13.01
C GLY A 71 -17.49 -9.12 13.63
N GLU A 72 -16.82 -9.98 12.86
CA GLU A 72 -16.32 -11.27 13.31
C GLU A 72 -14.86 -11.16 13.77
N MET A 73 -14.53 -11.82 14.88
CA MET A 73 -13.16 -11.88 15.38
C MET A 73 -12.40 -13.00 14.67
N PRO A 74 -11.22 -12.73 14.08
CA PRO A 74 -10.39 -13.78 13.49
C PRO A 74 -9.97 -14.82 14.54
N LYS A 75 -9.79 -16.07 14.12
CA LYS A 75 -9.28 -17.15 14.97
C LYS A 75 -7.83 -16.86 15.39
N PRO A 76 -7.34 -17.44 16.50
CA PRO A 76 -5.96 -17.24 16.97
C PRO A 76 -4.87 -17.57 15.93
N GLN A 77 -5.11 -18.56 15.07
CA GLN A 77 -4.22 -18.91 13.96
C GLN A 77 -4.19 -17.81 12.88
N GLU A 78 -5.35 -17.26 12.55
CA GLU A 78 -5.50 -16.15 11.60
C GLU A 78 -4.91 -14.85 12.15
N MET A 79 -5.03 -14.61 13.45
CA MET A 79 -4.36 -13.49 14.12
C MET A 79 -2.85 -13.65 14.13
N SER A 80 -2.32 -14.87 14.29
CA SER A 80 -0.87 -15.13 14.19
C SER A 80 -0.35 -14.88 12.78
N MET A 81 -1.09 -15.30 11.75
CA MET A 81 -0.73 -15.04 10.35
C MET A 81 -0.86 -13.56 10.00
N LEU A 82 -1.89 -12.86 10.51
CA LEU A 82 -2.02 -11.42 10.37
C LEU A 82 -0.89 -10.65 11.08
N CYS A 83 -0.42 -11.13 12.24
CA CYS A 83 0.78 -10.58 12.90
C CYS A 83 2.00 -10.71 11.99
N ALA A 84 2.23 -11.89 11.42
CA ALA A 84 3.35 -12.13 10.51
C ALA A 84 3.26 -11.25 9.25
N ALA A 85 2.08 -11.19 8.62
CA ALA A 85 1.82 -10.37 7.44
C ALA A 85 2.00 -8.86 7.70
N LEU A 86 1.65 -8.39 8.90
CA LEU A 86 1.80 -6.99 9.30
C LEU A 86 3.19 -6.67 9.88
N GLY A 87 4.12 -7.65 9.92
CA GLY A 87 5.43 -7.50 10.54
C GLY A 87 5.38 -7.21 12.04
N MET A 88 4.29 -7.58 12.71
CA MET A 88 4.08 -7.36 14.13
C MET A 88 4.54 -8.58 14.94
N THR A 89 5.43 -8.37 15.91
CA THR A 89 5.97 -9.44 16.76
C THR A 89 5.10 -9.76 17.98
N ASN A 90 4.15 -8.88 18.34
CA ASN A 90 3.37 -9.01 19.57
C ASN A 90 1.86 -9.19 19.31
N HIS A 91 1.39 -10.43 19.46
CA HIS A 91 -0.01 -10.82 19.27
C HIS A 91 -0.98 -10.09 20.21
N GLN A 92 -0.56 -9.74 21.43
CA GLN A 92 -1.41 -9.04 22.40
C GLN A 92 -1.77 -7.61 21.97
N ASP A 93 -0.83 -6.91 21.30
CA ASP A 93 -1.05 -5.55 20.82
C ASP A 93 -2.00 -5.54 19.61
N LEU A 94 -1.89 -6.54 18.73
CA LEU A 94 -2.83 -6.71 17.62
C LEU A 94 -4.24 -7.02 18.14
N GLU A 95 -4.38 -7.96 19.08
CA GLU A 95 -5.67 -8.31 19.67
C GLU A 95 -6.34 -7.12 20.36
N ALA A 96 -5.58 -6.30 21.10
CA ALA A 96 -6.06 -5.07 21.73
C ALA A 96 -6.54 -4.05 20.69
N LYS A 97 -5.80 -3.86 19.59
CA LYS A 97 -6.20 -2.97 18.48
C LYS A 97 -7.47 -3.46 17.78
N LEU A 98 -7.56 -4.76 17.50
CA LEU A 98 -8.73 -5.37 16.85
C LEU A 98 -9.98 -5.25 17.72
N LYS A 99 -9.87 -5.53 19.03
CA LYS A 99 -10.96 -5.28 20.00
C LYS A 99 -11.37 -3.81 20.03
N GLY A 100 -10.40 -2.89 19.97
CA GLY A 100 -10.65 -1.46 19.86
C GLY A 100 -11.45 -1.07 18.61
N ILE A 101 -11.11 -1.61 17.45
CA ILE A 101 -11.81 -1.35 16.17
C ILE A 101 -13.24 -1.90 16.21
N LEU A 102 -13.43 -3.13 16.67
CA LEU A 102 -14.75 -3.75 16.81
C LEU A 102 -15.65 -3.03 17.83
N SER A 103 -15.06 -2.51 18.93
CA SER A 103 -15.81 -1.73 19.92
C SER A 103 -16.27 -0.36 19.38
N LYS A 104 -15.48 0.27 18.50
CA LYS A 104 -15.83 1.54 17.85
C LYS A 104 -16.84 1.36 16.72
N GLY A 105 -16.81 0.23 16.01
CA GLY A 105 -17.78 -0.11 14.96
C GLY A 105 -19.21 -0.32 15.48
N LYS A 106 -19.38 -0.59 16.78
CA LYS A 106 -20.70 -0.69 17.43
C LYS A 106 -21.36 0.65 17.78
N SER A 107 -20.66 1.77 17.64
CA SER A 107 -21.17 3.09 18.05
C SER A 107 -21.87 3.89 16.94
N THR A 108 -22.06 3.35 15.74
CA THR A 108 -22.62 4.10 14.60
C THR A 108 -23.93 3.55 14.03
N SER A 109 -24.70 2.76 14.79
CA SER A 109 -26.08 2.40 14.44
C SER A 109 -27.03 2.81 15.56
N GLY A 110 -27.32 4.11 15.61
CA GLY A 110 -28.27 4.69 16.57
C GLY A 110 -28.62 6.12 16.20
N SER A 111 -29.42 6.29 15.16
CA SER A 111 -30.33 7.44 14.95
C SER A 111 -31.34 7.07 13.87
#